data_AF-A0A0Z8XS27-F1
#
_entry.id   AF-A0A0Z8XS27-F1
#
_cell.length_a   1.000
_cell.length_b   1.000
_cell.length_c   1.000
_cell.angle_alpha   90.00
_cell.angle_beta   90.00
_cell.angle_gamma   90.00
#
_symmetry.space_group_name_H-M   'P 1'
#
loop_
_entity.id
_entity.type
_entity.pdbx_description
1 polymer ?
#
loop_
_entity_poly.entity_id
_entity_poly.type
_entity_poly.pdbx_seq_one_letter_code
_entity_poly.pdbx_strand_id
1 'polypeptide(L)' 'MWDRQIDSLEVSYATLVTAREEGREEGLEKGLERGREEGLIYSARNFLRSGFPADVIAENLNLPLERVLQLQNELNANT' A
#
# COMPACT_ATOMS: atom_id res chain seq x y z
N MET A 1 -7.50 -3.57 -50.75
CA MET A 1 -8.34 -3.04 -49.66
C MET A 1 -8.40 -4.08 -48.55
N TRP A 2 -7.33 -4.18 -47.77
CA TRP A 2 -7.17 -5.10 -46.63
C TRP A 2 -6.86 -4.35 -45.32
N ASP A 3 -6.80 -3.01 -45.37
CA ASP A 3 -6.17 -2.21 -44.32
C ASP A 3 -7.08 -2.05 -43.10
N ARG A 4 -8.38 -1.83 -43.31
CA ARG A 4 -9.32 -1.55 -42.20
C ARG A 4 -9.49 -2.68 -41.17
N GLN A 5 -9.33 -3.94 -41.58
CA GLN A 5 -9.44 -5.08 -40.67
C GLN A 5 -8.15 -5.30 -39.87
N ILE A 6 -6.98 -5.07 -40.48
CA ILE A 6 -5.69 -5.10 -39.80
C ILE A 6 -5.62 -3.96 -38.77
N ASP A 7 -6.02 -2.75 -39.15
CA ASP A 7 -6.04 -1.58 -38.27
C ASP A 7 -6.92 -1.80 -37.02
N SER A 8 -8.07 -2.47 -37.19
CA SER A 8 -8.97 -2.78 -36.07
C SER A 8 -8.40 -3.82 -35.10
N LEU A 9 -7.64 -4.79 -35.60
CA LEU A 9 -7.01 -5.81 -34.77
C LEU A 9 -5.80 -5.25 -34.01
N GLU A 10 -5.03 -4.38 -34.66
CA GLU A 10 -3.88 -3.72 -34.04
C GLU A 10 -4.30 -2.80 -32.89
N VAL A 11 -5.34 -1.97 -33.09
CA VAL A 11 -5.91 -1.13 -32.03
C VAL A 11 -6.47 -1.97 -30.89
N SER A 12 -7.16 -3.08 -31.19
CA SER A 12 -7.69 -3.98 -30.17
C SER A 12 -6.58 -4.64 -29.36
N TYR A 13 -5.50 -5.07 -30.02
CA TYR A 13 -4.37 -5.70 -29.35
C TYR A 13 -3.62 -4.69 -28.48
N ALA A 14 -3.35 -3.49 -29.00
CA ALA A 14 -2.73 -2.42 -28.26
C ALA A 14 -3.51 -2.08 -26.98
N THR A 15 -4.83 -1.93 -27.07
CA THR A 15 -5.70 -1.66 -25.92
C THR A 15 -5.64 -2.77 -24.86
N LEU A 16 -5.57 -4.04 -25.27
CA LEU A 16 -5.48 -5.17 -24.34
C LEU A 16 -4.12 -5.23 -23.65
N VAL A 17 -3.05 -4.93 -24.38
CA VAL A 17 -1.70 -4.87 -23.83
C VAL A 17 -1.59 -3.74 -22.81
N THR A 18 -2.07 -2.53 -23.14
CA THR A 18 -2.05 -1.39 -22.21
C THR A 18 -2.87 -1.68 -20.96
N ALA A 19 -4.09 -2.20 -21.10
CA ALA A 19 -4.93 -2.53 -19.95
C ALA A 19 -4.30 -3.60 -19.04
N ARG A 20 -3.58 -4.57 -19.61
CA ARG A 20 -2.83 -5.58 -18.84
C ARG A 20 -1.64 -4.95 -18.12
N GLU A 21 -0.90 -4.08 -18.78
CA GLU A 21 0.26 -3.39 -18.20
C GLU A 21 -0.17 -2.48 -17.05
N GLU A 22 -1.18 -1.64 -17.26
CA GLU A 22 -1.80 -0.78 -16.26
C GLU A 22 -2.29 -1.60 -15.06
N GLY A 23 -3.04 -2.68 -15.29
CA GLY A 23 -3.52 -3.55 -14.21
C GLY A 23 -2.39 -4.19 -13.39
N ARG A 24 -1.25 -4.51 -14.03
CA ARG A 24 -0.07 -5.04 -13.34
C ARG A 24 0.64 -3.96 -12.51
N GLU A 25 0.77 -2.76 -13.06
CA GLU A 25 1.38 -1.61 -12.38
C GLU A 25 0.56 -1.17 -11.17
N GLU A 26 -0.75 -0.97 -11.35
CA GLU A 26 -1.65 -0.65 -10.24
C GLU A 26 -1.64 -1.72 -9.15
N GLY A 27 -1.63 -3.00 -9.55
CA GLY A 27 -1.59 -4.11 -8.60
C GLY A 27 -0.30 -4.12 -7.77
N LEU A 28 0.83 -3.81 -8.40
CA LEU A 28 2.12 -3.70 -7.73
C LEU A 28 2.16 -2.49 -6.79
N GLU A 29 1.70 -1.32 -7.24
CA GLU A 29 1.67 -0.10 -6.45
C GLU A 29 0.80 -0.28 -5.19
N LYS A 30 -0.44 -0.76 -5.36
CA LYS A 30 -1.36 -1.06 -4.25
C LYS A 30 -0.77 -2.09 -3.28
N GLY A 31 -0.06 -3.10 -3.79
CA GLY A 31 0.61 -4.11 -2.98
C GLY A 31 1.76 -3.54 -2.14
N LEU A 32 2.58 -2.68 -2.73
CA LEU A 32 3.69 -2.02 -2.05
C LEU A 32 3.21 -1.03 -0.98
N GLU A 33 2.18 -0.25 -1.29
CA GLU A 33 1.58 0.70 -0.34
C GLU A 33 0.99 -0.03 0.88
N ARG A 34 0.16 -1.06 0.66
CA ARG A 34 -0.42 -1.87 1.74
C ARG A 34 0.66 -2.56 2.57
N GLY A 35 1.64 -3.18 1.92
CA GLY A 35 2.73 -3.86 2.62
C GLY A 35 3.56 -2.91 3.49
N ARG A 36 3.80 -1.69 3.01
CA ARG A 36 4.47 -0.64 3.80
C ARG A 36 3.62 -0.23 5.00
N GLU A 37 2.33 0.04 4.81
CA GLU A 37 1.42 0.43 5.90
C GLU A 37 1.31 -0.66 6.97
N GLU A 38 1.05 -1.90 6.56
CA GLU A 38 0.95 -3.06 7.46
C GLU A 38 2.25 -3.28 8.24
N GLY A 39 3.41 -3.16 7.58
CA GLY A 39 4.72 -3.28 8.22
C GLY A 39 4.98 -2.19 9.26
N LEU A 40 4.58 -0.94 8.98
CA LEU A 40 4.69 0.17 9.93
C LEU A 40 3.78 -0.03 11.14
N ILE A 41 2.52 -0.43 10.93
CA ILE A 41 1.58 -0.72 12.02
C ILE A 41 2.07 -1.88 12.89
N TYR A 42 2.54 -2.97 12.27
CA TYR A 42 3.10 -4.11 12.97
C TYR A 42 4.28 -3.71 13.85
N SER A 43 5.22 -2.94 13.28
CA SER A 43 6.41 -2.45 14.00
C SER A 43 6.02 -1.53 15.16
N ALA A 44 5.13 -0.56 14.93
CA ALA A 44 4.64 0.36 15.96
C ALA A 44 3.99 -0.39 17.13
N ARG A 45 3.13 -1.39 16.83
CA ARG A 45 2.49 -2.22 17.87
C ARG A 45 3.51 -3.02 18.68
N ASN A 46 4.55 -3.55 18.03
CA ASN A 46 5.62 -4.27 18.73
C ASN A 46 6.40 -3.33 19.65
N PHE A 47 6.78 -2.13 19.19
CA PHE A 47 7.45 -1.15 20.04
C PHE A 47 6.59 -0.73 21.24
N LEU A 48 5.29 -0.48 21.03
CA LEU A 48 4.36 -0.15 22.12
C LEU A 48 4.29 -1.29 23.16
N ARG A 49 4.20 -2.55 22.72
CA ARG A 49 4.22 -3.72 23.60
C ARG A 49 5.54 -3.90 24.34
N SER A 50 6.65 -3.49 23.72
CA SER A 50 7.96 -3.47 24.36
C SER A 50 8.17 -2.26 25.28
N GLY A 51 7.18 -1.38 25.44
CA GLY A 51 7.20 -0.27 26.38
C GLY A 51 7.90 1.00 25.88
N PHE A 52 8.17 1.11 24.58
CA PHE A 52 8.72 2.34 24.00
C PHE A 52 7.66 3.46 24.03
N PRO A 53 8.08 4.72 24.27
CA PRO A 53 7.15 5.84 24.32
C PRO A 53 6.69 6.25 22.90
N ALA A 54 5.45 6.73 22.80
CA ALA A 54 4.76 6.93 21.53
C ALA A 54 5.41 8.00 20.62
N ASP A 55 6.02 9.03 21.21
CA ASP A 55 6.76 10.09 20.53
C ASP A 55 8.02 9.55 19.84
N VAL A 56 8.81 8.72 20.53
CA VAL A 56 10.00 8.07 19.95
C VAL A 56 9.60 7.14 18.81
N ILE A 57 8.50 6.40 18.95
CA ILE A 57 8.00 5.50 17.89
C ILE A 57 7.56 6.32 16.66
N ALA A 58 6.83 7.41 16.87
CA ALA A 58 6.37 8.29 15.81
C ALA A 58 7.55 8.87 15.01
N GLU A 59 8.58 9.34 15.71
CA GLU A 59 9.81 9.84 15.10
C GLU A 59 10.54 8.76 14.30
N ASN A 60 10.81 7.60 14.89
CA ASN A 60 11.62 6.55 14.27
C ASN A 60 10.92 5.86 13.09
N LEU A 61 9.60 5.71 13.15
CA LEU A 61 8.81 5.10 12.08
C LEU A 61 8.29 6.13 11.08
N ASN A 62 8.57 7.41 11.30
CA ASN A 62 8.07 8.52 10.52
C ASN A 62 6.53 8.46 10.37
N LEU A 63 5.87 8.13 11.47
CA LEU A 63 4.42 8.04 11.60
C LEU A 63 3.88 9.27 12.33
N PRO A 64 2.65 9.73 12.03
CA PRO A 64 1.99 10.75 12.84
C PRO A 64 1.86 10.28 14.29
N LEU A 65 2.20 11.14 15.25
CA LEU A 65 2.06 10.83 16.68
C LEU A 65 0.63 10.40 17.03
N GLU A 66 -0.36 11.09 16.47
CA GLU A 66 -1.77 10.73 16.65
C GLU A 66 -2.06 9.28 16.26
N ARG A 67 -1.46 8.80 15.16
CA ARG A 67 -1.64 7.42 14.70
C ARG A 67 -1.05 6.42 15.69
N VAL A 68 0.11 6.70 16.26
CA VAL A 68 0.74 5.84 17.27
C VAL A 68 -0.11 5.80 18.56
N LEU A 69 -0.66 6.94 18.98
CA LEU A 69 -1.56 7.02 20.13
C LEU A 69 -2.86 6.25 19.91
N GLN A 70 -3.44 6.32 18.71
CA GLN A 70 -4.60 5.50 18.33
C GLN A 70 -4.27 4.00 18.47
N LEU A 71 -3.12 3.56 17.92
CA LEU A 71 -2.68 2.17 18.04
C LEU A 71 -2.46 1.74 19.50
N GLN A 72 -1.95 2.63 20.35
CA GLN A 72 -1.79 2.38 21.77
C GLN A 72 -3.14 2.19 22.47
N ASN A 73 -4.12 3.04 22.16
CA ASN A 73 -5.49 2.91 22.68
C ASN A 73 -6.16 1.61 22.21
N GLU A 74 -5.99 1.23 20.94
CA GLU A 74 -6.46 -0.05 20.40
C GLU A 74 -5.87 -1.25 21.17
N LEU A 75 -4.58 -1.21 21.52
CA LEU A 75 -3.95 -2.28 22.29
C LEU A 75 -4.50 -2.37 23.71
N ASN A 76 -4.69 -1.23 24.38
CA ASN A 76 -5.22 -1.16 25.74
C ASN A 76 -6.70 -1.56 25.80
N ALA A 77 -7.49 -1.27 24.77
CA ALA A 77 -8.91 -1.64 24.71
C ALA A 77 -9.15 -3.14 24.46
N ASN A 78 -8.14 -3.85 23.95
CA ASN A 78 -8.18 -5.29 23.68
C ASN A 78 -7.51 -6.14 24.78
N THR A 79 -7.12 -5.51 25.90
CA THR A 79 -6.53 -6.15 27.09
C THR A 79 -7.55 -6.15 28.22
#